data_AF-A0A3E0KC27-F1
#
_entry.id   AF-A0A3E0KC27-F1
#
_cell.length_a   1.000
_cell.length_b   1.000
_cell.length_c   1.000
_cell.angle_alpha   90.00
_cell.angle_beta   90.00
_cell.angle_gamma   90.00
#
_symmetry.space_group_name_H-M   'P 1'
#
loop_
_entity.id
_entity.type
_entity.pdbx_description
1 polymer ?
#
loop_
_entity_poly.entity_id
_entity_poly.type
_entity_poly.pdbx_seq_one_letter_code
_entity_poly.pdbx_strand_id
1 'polypeptide(L)' 'MHVYVLRRLLATIPTLFLMLTFVFFLVRGVPGDPAIAILGDSASQEALERFREQMGLKDPLHVQYFRFLA' A
#
# COMPACT_ATOMS: atom_id res chain seq x y z
N MET A 1 1.58 -21.30 -29.71
CA MET A 1 1.97 -21.40 -28.29
C MET A 1 2.30 -20.03 -27.69
N HIS A 2 3.24 -19.26 -28.24
CA HIS A 2 3.74 -17.99 -27.66
C HIS A 2 2.67 -16.89 -27.51
N VAL A 3 1.79 -16.70 -28.49
CA VAL A 3 0.70 -15.72 -28.42
C VAL A 3 -0.31 -16.05 -27.31
N TYR A 4 -0.56 -17.34 -27.05
CA TYR A 4 -1.43 -17.77 -25.96
C TYR A 4 -0.81 -17.47 -24.59
N VAL A 5 0.49 -17.73 -24.42
CA VAL A 5 1.22 -17.39 -23.19
C VAL A 5 1.23 -15.88 -22.96
N LEU A 6 1.52 -15.09 -24.01
CA LEU A 6 1.56 -13.63 -23.92
C LEU A 6 0.20 -13.04 -23.51
N ARG A 7 -0.88 -13.52 -24.15
CA ARG A 7 -2.24 -13.09 -23.86
C ARG A 7 -2.68 -13.46 -22.44
N ARG A 8 -2.23 -14.61 -21.93
CA ARG A 8 -2.49 -15.04 -20.55
C ARG A 8 -1.70 -14.20 -19.54
N LEU A 9 -0.44 -13.88 -19.82
CA LEU A 9 0.36 -12.97 -18.98
C LEU A 9 -0.25 -11.56 -18.94
N LEU A 10 -0.67 -11.03 -20.09
CA LEU A 10 -1.37 -9.74 -20.19
C LEU A 10 -2.69 -9.73 -19.40
N ALA A 11 -3.42 -10.85 -19.35
CA ALA A 11 -4.64 -10.98 -18.54
C ALA A 11 -4.38 -11.08 -17.03
N THR A 12 -3.19 -11.54 -16.62
CA THR A 12 -2.78 -11.57 -15.20
C THR A 12 -2.52 -10.18 -14.65
N ILE A 13 -1.97 -9.27 -15.46
CA ILE A 13 -1.65 -7.87 -15.06
C ILE A 13 -2.86 -7.15 -14.44
N PRO A 14 -4.03 -7.02 -15.09
CA PRO A 14 -5.18 -6.35 -14.51
C PRO A 14 -5.72 -7.06 -13.27
N THR A 15 -5.59 -8.39 -13.20
CA THR A 15 -6.03 -9.18 -12.04
C THR A 15 -5.17 -8.86 -10.81
N LEU A 16 -3.84 -8.87 -10.97
CA LEU A 16 -2.91 -8.51 -9.91
C LEU A 16 -3.05 -7.04 -9.52
N PHE A 17 -3.23 -6.16 -10.50
CA PHE A 17 -3.46 -4.74 -10.24
C PHE A 17 -4.72 -4.52 -9.40
N LEU A 18 -5.85 -5.17 -9.75
CA LEU A 18 -7.08 -5.10 -8.95
C LEU A 18 -6.84 -5.64 -7.54
N MET A 19 -6.19 -6.78 -7.41
CA MET A 19 -5.88 -7.39 -6.10
C MET A 19 -5.04 -6.45 -5.23
N LEU A 20 -3.96 -5.87 -5.76
CA LEU A 20 -3.11 -4.91 -5.04
C LEU A 20 -3.90 -3.67 -4.64
N THR A 21 -4.78 -3.19 -5.52
CA THR A 21 -5.69 -2.07 -5.23
C THR A 21 -6.60 -2.41 -4.05
N PHE A 22 -7.24 -3.58 -4.08
CA PHE A 22 -8.10 -4.04 -3.00
C PHE A 22 -7.33 -4.17 -1.69
N VAL A 23 -6.13 -4.77 -1.69
CA VAL A 23 -5.29 -4.91 -0.50
C VAL A 23 -4.92 -3.54 0.07
N PHE A 24 -4.52 -2.59 -0.78
CA PHE A 24 -4.19 -1.23 -0.36
C PHE A 24 -5.36 -0.54 0.36
N PHE A 25 -6.56 -0.62 -0.22
CA PHE A 25 -7.76 -0.05 0.40
C PHE A 25 -8.20 -0.82 1.65
N LEU A 26 -8.05 -2.14 1.69
CA LEU A 26 -8.33 -2.93 2.89
C LEU A 26 -7.44 -2.50 4.06
N VAL A 27 -6.14 -2.44 3.85
CA VAL A 27 -5.17 -2.07 4.89
C VAL A 27 -5.40 -0.65 5.42
N ARG A 28 -5.80 0.29 4.55
CA ARG A 28 -6.16 1.67 4.95
C ARG A 28 -7.57 1.87 5.48
N GLY A 29 -8.48 0.97 5.11
CA GLY A 29 -9.86 0.99 5.57
C GLY A 29 -9.99 0.45 6.99
N VAL A 30 -9.02 -0.34 7.46
CA VAL A 30 -8.94 -0.76 8.86
C VAL A 30 -8.71 0.47 9.73
N PRO A 31 -9.60 0.75 10.71
CA PRO A 31 -9.40 1.84 11.64
C PRO A 31 -8.18 1.53 12.52
N GLY A 32 -7.14 2.36 12.41
CA GLY A 32 -5.89 2.18 13.12
C GLY A 32 -4.80 3.04 12.47
N ASP A 33 -3.81 3.42 13.26
CA ASP A 33 -2.68 4.17 12.72
C ASP A 33 -1.59 3.20 12.26
N PRO A 34 -1.23 3.17 10.96
CA PRO A 34 -0.15 2.32 10.47
C PRO A 34 1.19 2.62 11.16
N ALA A 35 1.42 3.85 11.63
CA ALA A 35 2.60 4.17 12.42
C ALA A 35 2.56 3.48 13.79
N ILE A 36 1.39 3.37 14.43
CA ILE A 36 1.21 2.62 15.69
C ILE A 36 1.35 1.12 15.44
N ALA A 37 0.82 0.62 14.33
CA ALA A 37 0.96 -0.80 13.97
C ALA A 37 2.43 -1.23 13.77
N ILE A 38 3.29 -0.31 13.30
CA ILE A 38 4.71 -0.59 13.04
C ILE A 38 5.59 -0.30 14.26
N LEU A 39 5.40 0.84 14.92
CA LEU A 39 6.23 1.25 16.06
C LEU A 39 5.74 0.70 17.41
N GLY A 40 4.51 0.21 17.46
CA GLY A 40 3.84 -0.26 18.68
C GLY A 40 3.29 0.86 19.55
N ASP A 41 2.40 0.51 20.48
CA ASP A 41 1.75 1.43 21.42
C ASP A 41 2.72 2.12 22.40
N SER A 42 3.95 1.62 22.53
CA SER A 42 4.98 2.17 23.42
C SER A 42 5.80 3.30 22.79
N ALA A 43 5.58 3.60 21.50
CA ALA A 43 6.32 4.64 20.81
C ALA A 43 5.90 6.03 21.28
N SER A 44 6.87 6.93 21.47
CA SER A 44 6.57 8.32 21.81
C SER A 44 5.77 8.99 20.68
N GLN A 45 4.90 9.94 21.02
CA GLN A 45 4.13 10.67 20.01
C GLN A 45 5.04 11.36 18.98
N GLU A 46 6.19 11.88 19.42
CA GLU A 46 7.18 12.50 18.54
C GLU A 46 7.81 11.50 17.56
N ALA A 47 8.09 10.26 18.01
CA ALA A 47 8.59 9.20 17.13
C ALA A 47 7.51 8.78 16.11
N LEU A 48 6.26 8.67 16.54
CA LEU A 48 5.11 8.40 15.68
C LEU A 48 4.93 9.47 14.61
N GLU A 49 4.97 10.75 14.96
CA GLU A 49 4.83 11.85 13.99
C GLU A 49 5.98 11.90 12.98
N ARG A 50 7.23 11.77 13.45
CA ARG A 50 8.39 11.69 12.57
C ARG A 50 8.30 10.51 11.62
N PHE A 51 7.85 9.36 12.10
CA PHE A 51 7.67 8.18 11.27
C PHE A 51 6.55 8.36 10.23
N ARG A 52 5.43 9.00 10.61
CA ARG A 52 4.37 9.35 9.66
C ARG A 52 4.86 10.25 8.54
N GLU A 53 5.72 11.22 8.85
CA GLU A 53 6.32 12.11 7.85
C GLU A 53 7.33 11.38 6.97
N GLN A 54 8.24 10.60 7.56
CA GLN A 54 9.25 9.85 6.81
C GLN A 54 8.64 8.80 5.87
N MET A 55 7.59 8.12 6.32
CA MET A 55 6.88 7.13 5.50
C MET A 55 5.90 7.77 4.51
N GLY A 56 5.69 9.09 4.55
CA GLY A 56 4.70 9.78 3.73
C GLY A 56 3.28 9.34 4.02
N LEU A 57 2.99 8.89 5.25
CA LEU A 57 1.65 8.48 5.68
C LEU A 57 0.65 9.65 5.62
N LYS A 58 1.15 10.89 5.67
CA LYS A 58 0.39 12.15 5.49
C LYS A 58 0.13 12.54 4.02
N ASP A 59 0.73 11.86 3.04
CA ASP A 59 0.60 12.23 1.64
C ASP A 59 -0.82 11.93 1.10
N PRO A 60 -1.26 12.53 -0.02
CA PRO A 60 -2.52 12.16 -0.64
C PRO A 60 -2.61 10.66 -0.96
N LEU A 61 -3.78 10.05 -0.83
CA LEU A 61 -3.98 8.60 -1.03
C LEU A 61 -3.44 8.08 -2.37
N HIS A 62 -3.56 8.88 -3.44
CA HIS A 62 -3.03 8.51 -4.76
C HIS A 62 -1.49 8.41 -4.76
N VAL A 63 -0.78 9.33 -4.08
CA VAL A 63 0.69 9.28 -3.95
C VAL A 63 1.11 8.02 -3.19
N GLN A 64 0.40 7.72 -2.11
CA GLN A 64 0.70 6.55 -1.29
C GLN A 64 0.40 5.24 -2.03
N TYR A 65 -0.62 5.22 -2.90
CA TYR A 65 -0.94 4.09 -3.77
C TYR A 65 0.14 3.87 -4.84
N PHE A 66 0.62 4.94 -5.50
CA PHE A 66 1.73 4.81 -6.46
C PHE A 66 3.03 4.34 -5.82
N ARG A 67 3.35 4.78 -4.58
CA ARG A 67 4.49 4.23 -3.82
C ARG A 67 4.30 2.76 -3.44
N PHE A 68 3.08 2.30 -3.24
CA PHE A 68 2.79 0.88 -2.95
C PHE A 68 2.90 -0.01 -4.19
N LEU A 69 2.62 0.53 -5.38
CA LEU A 69 2.72 -0.18 -6.65
C LEU A 69 4.15 -0.25 -7.23
N ALA A 70 5.02 0.68 -6.84
CA ALA A 70 6.40 0.79 -7.32
C ALA A 70 7.36 -0.09 -6.51
#